data_AF-A0A9X3BW34-F1
#
_entry.id   AF-A0A9X3BW34-F1
#
_cell.length_a   1.000
_cell.length_b   1.000
_cell.length_c   1.000
_cell.angle_alpha   90.00
_cell.angle_beta   90.00
_cell.angle_gamma   90.00
#
_symmetry.space_group_name_H-M   'P 1'
#
loop_
_entity.id
_entity.type
_entity.pdbx_description
1 polymer ?
#
loop_
_entity_poly.entity_id
_entity_poly.type
_entity_poly.pdbx_seq_one_letter_code
_entity_poly.pdbx_strand_id
1 'polypeptide(L)'
;MDTNTIVLIVVVALVALLVLAALAWVARKKRDQHRHTEAENIRGQARDEDRHVTQREARAEETAAKARAAQAEADIKAAQAKGLQQQAAGHRHEATTSRDDLNQQFERADALDPASPAPQGRGAATNDETRPGAGSR
;
A
#
# COMPACT_ATOMS: atom_id res chain seq x y z
N MET A 1 84.18 37.32 23.30
CA MET A 1 82.75 37.65 23.18
C MET A 1 82.32 38.17 24.53
N ASP A 2 81.86 39.41 24.58
CA ASP A 2 81.58 40.08 25.85
C ASP A 2 80.38 39.42 26.55
N THR A 3 80.53 39.15 27.84
CA THR A 3 79.46 38.59 28.70
C THR A 3 78.17 39.39 28.58
N ASN A 4 78.27 40.71 28.37
CA ASN A 4 77.14 41.60 28.15
C ASN A 4 76.35 41.26 26.86
N THR A 5 77.05 40.93 25.78
CA THR A 5 76.44 40.51 24.51
C THR A 5 75.76 39.16 24.65
N ILE A 6 76.37 38.23 25.39
CA ILE A 6 75.78 36.91 25.67
C ILE A 6 74.50 37.07 26.49
N VAL A 7 74.51 37.90 27.55
CA VAL A 7 73.33 38.17 28.39
C VAL A 7 72.19 38.80 27.56
N LEU A 8 72.51 39.75 26.68
CA LEU A 8 71.50 40.40 25.84
C LEU A 8 70.84 39.41 24.88
N ILE A 9 71.62 38.53 24.23
CA ILE A 9 71.09 37.49 23.33
C ILE A 9 70.17 36.52 24.09
N VAL A 10 70.54 36.10 25.31
CA VAL A 10 69.71 35.20 26.12
C VAL A 10 68.39 35.86 26.51
N VAL A 11 68.40 37.14 26.88
CA VAL A 11 67.17 37.89 27.21
C VAL A 11 66.26 38.02 25.99
N VAL A 12 66.81 38.39 24.83
CA VAL A 12 66.04 38.49 23.58
C VAL A 12 65.46 37.14 23.16
N ALA A 13 66.23 36.06 23.29
CA ALA A 13 65.75 34.71 23.00
C ALA A 13 64.60 34.29 23.92
N LEU A 14 64.68 34.59 25.22
CA LEU A 14 63.60 34.33 26.17
C LEU A 14 62.33 35.12 25.84
N VAL A 15 62.46 36.40 25.52
CA VAL A 15 61.32 37.23 25.11
C VAL A 15 60.69 36.70 23.82
N ALA A 16 61.48 36.35 22.82
CA ALA A 16 60.98 35.75 21.59
C ALA A 16 60.22 34.44 21.84
N LEU A 17 60.72 33.60 22.74
CA LEU A 17 60.10 32.33 23.10
C LEU A 17 58.76 32.53 23.83
N LEU A 18 58.67 33.53 24.71
CA LEU A 18 57.42 33.92 25.36
C LEU A 18 56.38 34.45 24.36
N VAL A 19 56.81 35.25 23.38
CA VAL A 19 55.92 35.76 22.33
C VAL A 19 55.39 34.62 21.47
N LEU A 20 56.25 33.67 21.07
CA LEU A 20 55.83 32.49 20.30
C LEU A 20 54.84 31.61 21.09
N ALA A 21 55.08 31.42 22.39
CA ALA A 21 54.15 30.68 23.26
C ALA A 21 52.79 31.38 23.38
N ALA A 22 52.78 32.71 23.53
CA ALA A 22 51.54 33.50 23.59
C ALA A 22 50.75 33.42 22.27
N LEU A 23 51.41 33.55 21.12
CA LEU A 23 50.78 33.41 19.81
C LEU A 23 50.21 32.00 19.59
N ALA A 24 50.94 30.97 19.97
CA ALA A 24 50.47 29.58 19.91
C ALA A 24 49.25 29.34 20.82
N TRP A 25 49.23 29.96 22.01
CA TRP A 25 48.11 29.85 22.95
C TRP A 25 46.84 30.55 22.44
N VAL A 26 46.98 31.75 21.87
CA VAL A 26 45.86 32.47 21.24
C VAL A 26 45.31 31.72 20.03
N ALA A 27 46.19 31.16 19.18
CA ALA A 27 45.79 30.34 18.04
C ALA A 27 45.06 29.04 18.46
N ARG A 28 45.51 28.40 19.54
CA ARG A 28 44.83 27.22 20.12
C ARG A 28 43.47 27.59 20.72
N LYS A 29 43.38 28.68 21.49
CA LYS A 29 42.13 29.16 22.09
C LYS A 29 41.08 29.53 21.03
N LYS A 30 41.50 30.08 19.88
CA LYS A 30 40.61 30.36 18.75
C LYS A 30 40.07 29.07 18.10
N ARG A 31 40.90 28.01 18.00
CA ARG A 31 40.47 26.70 17.49
C ARG A 31 39.52 25.96 18.45
N ASP A 32 39.70 26.09 19.75
CA ASP A 32 38.80 25.49 20.75
C ASP A 32 37.43 26.20 20.80
N GLN A 33 37.35 27.49 20.48
CA GLN A 33 36.08 28.20 20.34
C GLN A 33 35.26 27.70 19.12
N HIS A 34 35.91 27.35 18.01
CA HIS A 34 35.23 26.82 16.83
C HIS A 34 34.61 25.42 17.05
N ARG A 35 35.18 24.62 17.95
CA ARG A 35 34.65 23.27 18.27
C ARG A 35 33.39 23.30 19.12
N HIS A 36 33.14 24.38 19.87
CA HIS A 36 31.88 24.54 20.59
C HIS A 36 30.74 25.06 19.69
N THR A 37 31.04 25.85 18.66
CA THR A 37 30.03 26.35 17.72
C THR A 37 29.53 25.28 16.74
N GLU A 38 30.37 24.30 16.38
CA GLU A 38 29.96 23.17 15.53
C GLU A 38 28.94 22.24 16.23
N ALA A 39 29.07 22.04 17.54
CA ALA A 39 28.15 21.20 18.30
C ALA A 39 26.75 21.82 18.46
N GLU A 40 26.63 23.15 18.52
CA GLU A 40 25.33 23.84 18.51
C GLU A 40 24.72 23.90 17.10
N ASN A 41 25.53 24.09 16.05
CA ASN A 41 25.05 24.06 14.67
C ASN A 41 24.53 22.67 14.25
N ILE A 42 25.16 21.58 14.71
CA ILE A 42 24.68 20.21 14.47
C ILE A 42 23.39 19.93 15.27
N ARG A 43 23.24 20.46 16.50
CA ARG A 43 21.98 20.35 17.26
C ARG A 43 20.85 21.21 16.69
N GLY A 44 21.18 22.33 16.03
CA GLY A 44 20.23 23.16 15.29
C GLY A 44 19.72 22.46 14.03
N GLN A 45 20.63 21.92 13.20
CA GLN A 45 20.27 21.21 11.97
C GLN A 45 19.50 19.91 12.23
N ALA A 46 19.88 19.15 13.26
CA ALA A 46 19.16 17.92 13.63
C ALA A 46 17.70 18.20 14.07
N ARG A 47 17.41 19.36 14.67
CA ARG A 47 16.03 19.73 15.08
C ARG A 47 15.15 20.20 13.92
N ASP A 48 15.74 20.80 12.89
CA ASP A 48 14.98 21.17 11.69
C ASP A 48 14.75 19.97 10.76
N GLU A 49 15.70 19.02 10.72
CA GLU A 49 15.56 17.78 9.95
C GLU A 49 14.56 16.80 10.61
N ASP A 50 14.51 16.75 11.95
CA ASP A 50 13.52 15.98 12.71
C ASP A 50 12.07 16.43 12.39
N ARG A 51 11.82 17.75 12.27
CA ARG A 51 10.49 18.27 11.88
C ARG A 51 10.04 17.79 10.50
N HIS A 52 10.96 17.66 9.55
CA HIS A 52 10.65 17.17 8.21
C HIS A 52 10.38 15.66 8.18
N VAL A 53 11.09 14.89 8.99
CA VAL A 53 10.88 13.44 9.13
C VAL A 53 9.57 13.17 9.87
N THR A 54 9.30 13.85 11.00
CA THR A 54 8.03 13.70 11.74
C THR A 54 6.82 14.07 10.88
N GLN A 55 6.90 15.09 10.02
CA GLN A 55 5.81 15.40 9.09
C GLN A 55 5.58 14.30 8.05
N ARG A 56 6.65 13.62 7.60
CA ARG A 56 6.54 12.50 6.66
C ARG A 56 5.99 11.26 7.35
N GLU A 57 6.41 10.99 8.56
CA GLU A 57 5.87 9.91 9.40
C GLU A 57 4.39 10.14 9.70
N ALA A 58 4.00 11.35 10.11
CA ALA A 58 2.60 11.71 10.34
C ALA A 58 1.75 11.52 9.07
N ARG A 59 2.24 11.92 7.89
CA ARG A 59 1.53 11.70 6.61
C ARG A 59 1.44 10.21 6.25
N ALA A 60 2.46 9.43 6.56
CA ALA A 60 2.46 7.99 6.34
C ALA A 60 1.47 7.28 7.27
N GLU A 61 1.44 7.66 8.55
CA GLU A 61 0.47 7.15 9.53
C GLU A 61 -0.97 7.55 9.18
N GLU A 62 -1.20 8.81 8.78
CA GLU A 62 -2.49 9.27 8.28
C GLU A 62 -2.93 8.49 7.04
N THR A 63 -2.01 8.21 6.12
CA THR A 63 -2.29 7.44 4.90
C THR A 63 -2.59 5.97 5.24
N ALA A 64 -1.84 5.37 6.17
CA ALA A 64 -2.09 4.02 6.65
C ALA A 64 -3.41 3.92 7.42
N ALA A 65 -3.80 4.94 8.16
CA ALA A 65 -5.10 5.02 8.82
C ALA A 65 -6.24 5.18 7.80
N LYS A 66 -6.10 6.06 6.80
CA LYS A 66 -7.06 6.22 5.71
C LYS A 66 -7.23 4.95 4.88
N ALA A 67 -6.14 4.24 4.60
CA ALA A 67 -6.20 2.96 3.90
C ALA A 67 -6.99 1.91 4.69
N ARG A 68 -6.75 1.81 6.00
CA ARG A 68 -7.51 0.91 6.89
C ARG A 68 -9.00 1.28 6.95
N ALA A 69 -9.32 2.58 7.01
CA ALA A 69 -10.70 3.05 6.98
C ALA A 69 -11.41 2.70 5.66
N ALA A 70 -10.75 2.97 4.53
CA ALA A 70 -11.29 2.65 3.20
C ALA A 70 -11.49 1.14 3.01
N GLN A 71 -10.60 0.32 3.55
CA GLN A 71 -10.73 -1.15 3.50
C GLN A 71 -11.93 -1.64 4.32
N ALA A 72 -12.12 -1.10 5.53
CA ALA A 72 -13.29 -1.43 6.35
C ALA A 72 -14.61 -1.05 5.65
N GLU A 73 -14.66 0.12 5.00
CA GLU A 73 -15.82 0.51 4.21
C GLU A 73 -16.08 -0.41 3.01
N ALA A 74 -15.01 -0.86 2.34
CA ALA A 74 -15.11 -1.82 1.25
C ALA A 74 -15.64 -3.17 1.72
N ASP A 75 -15.20 -3.65 2.88
CA ASP A 75 -15.66 -4.90 3.48
C ASP A 75 -17.15 -4.84 3.84
N ILE A 76 -17.62 -3.71 4.37
CA ILE A 76 -19.05 -3.48 4.65
C ILE A 76 -19.86 -3.52 3.35
N LYS A 77 -19.41 -2.82 2.30
CA LYS A 77 -20.07 -2.85 0.98
C LYS A 77 -20.07 -4.24 0.37
N ALA A 78 -18.98 -4.99 0.51
CA ALA A 78 -18.88 -6.36 0.02
C ALA A 78 -19.86 -7.30 0.76
N ALA A 79 -19.99 -7.14 2.09
CA ALA A 79 -20.97 -7.88 2.87
C ALA A 79 -22.42 -7.54 2.46
N GLN A 80 -22.72 -6.25 2.23
CA GLN A 80 -24.03 -5.82 1.74
C GLN A 80 -24.35 -6.41 0.36
N ALA A 81 -23.39 -6.39 -0.56
CA ALA A 81 -23.54 -6.98 -1.89
C ALA A 81 -23.80 -8.49 -1.80
N LYS A 82 -23.07 -9.21 -0.94
CA LYS A 82 -23.32 -10.64 -0.67
C LYS A 82 -24.73 -10.88 -0.12
N GLY A 83 -25.21 -10.03 0.79
CA GLY A 83 -26.57 -10.12 1.33
C GLY A 83 -27.64 -9.96 0.25
N LEU A 84 -27.51 -8.95 -0.62
CA LEU A 84 -28.42 -8.74 -1.75
C LEU A 84 -28.37 -9.91 -2.74
N GLN A 85 -27.19 -10.46 -3.01
CA GLN A 85 -27.03 -11.62 -3.88
C GLN A 85 -27.70 -12.87 -3.30
N GLN A 86 -27.58 -13.10 -1.99
CA GLN A 86 -28.27 -14.20 -1.31
C GLN A 86 -29.79 -14.04 -1.38
N GLN A 87 -30.30 -12.82 -1.19
CA GLN A 87 -31.73 -12.54 -1.33
C GLN A 87 -32.22 -12.79 -2.76
N ALA A 88 -31.48 -12.33 -3.76
CA ALA A 88 -31.78 -12.61 -5.16
C ALA A 88 -31.75 -14.11 -5.48
N ALA A 89 -30.80 -14.85 -4.91
CA ALA A 89 -30.74 -16.31 -5.05
C ALA A 89 -31.96 -16.99 -4.40
N GLY A 90 -32.41 -16.51 -3.24
CA GLY A 90 -33.64 -16.98 -2.58
C GLY A 90 -34.86 -16.79 -3.47
N HIS A 91 -35.09 -15.58 -3.98
CA HIS A 91 -36.21 -15.31 -4.90
C HIS A 91 -36.15 -16.15 -6.18
N ARG A 92 -34.94 -16.36 -6.73
CA ARG A 92 -34.78 -17.24 -7.90
C ARG A 92 -35.14 -18.68 -7.56
N HIS A 93 -34.76 -19.17 -6.38
CA HIS A 93 -35.10 -20.51 -5.94
C HIS A 93 -36.62 -20.66 -5.79
N GLU A 94 -37.28 -19.75 -5.08
CA GLU A 94 -38.75 -19.73 -4.92
C GLU A 94 -39.49 -19.71 -6.27
N ALA A 95 -39.02 -18.88 -7.21
CA ALA A 95 -39.59 -18.82 -8.56
C ALA A 95 -39.41 -20.14 -9.34
N THR A 96 -38.28 -20.83 -9.14
CA THR A 96 -38.01 -22.12 -9.78
C THR A 96 -38.90 -23.21 -9.18
N THR A 97 -39.00 -23.28 -7.85
CA THR A 97 -39.90 -24.20 -7.15
C THR A 97 -41.36 -23.98 -7.53
N SER A 98 -41.80 -22.73 -7.66
CA SER A 98 -43.17 -22.42 -8.10
C SER A 98 -43.45 -22.89 -9.53
N ARG A 99 -42.46 -22.78 -10.43
CA ARG A 99 -42.57 -23.31 -11.79
C ARG A 99 -42.64 -24.84 -11.82
N ASP A 100 -41.82 -25.50 -11.01
CA ASP A 100 -41.82 -26.96 -10.90
C ASP A 100 -43.16 -27.48 -10.35
N ASP A 101 -43.72 -26.82 -9.33
CA ASP A 101 -45.02 -27.17 -8.78
C ASP A 101 -46.15 -26.98 -9.80
N LEU A 102 -46.14 -25.86 -10.53
CA LEU A 102 -47.10 -25.64 -11.63
C LEU A 102 -46.97 -26.72 -12.71
N ASN A 103 -45.76 -27.09 -13.11
CA ASN A 103 -45.53 -28.14 -14.10
C ASN A 103 -46.07 -29.50 -13.63
N GLN A 104 -45.86 -29.86 -12.36
CA GLN A 104 -46.44 -31.07 -11.76
C GLN A 104 -47.98 -31.04 -11.72
N GLN A 105 -48.58 -29.87 -11.49
CA GLN A 105 -50.03 -29.71 -11.52
C GLN A 105 -50.58 -29.89 -12.93
N PHE A 106 -49.92 -29.33 -13.95
CA PHE A 106 -50.28 -29.55 -15.36
C PHE A 106 -50.14 -31.02 -15.75
N GLU A 107 -49.02 -31.67 -15.43
CA GLU A 107 -48.83 -33.11 -15.70
C GLU A 107 -49.90 -33.97 -15.04
N ARG A 108 -50.31 -33.64 -13.80
CA ARG A 108 -51.39 -34.34 -13.10
C ARG A 108 -52.75 -34.10 -13.76
N ALA A 109 -53.02 -32.88 -14.23
CA ALA A 109 -54.25 -32.55 -14.94
C ALA A 109 -54.34 -33.33 -16.26
N ASP A 110 -53.25 -33.33 -17.04
CA ASP A 110 -53.17 -34.07 -18.31
C ASP A 110 -53.33 -35.58 -18.10
N ALA A 111 -52.75 -36.14 -17.02
CA ALA A 111 -52.91 -37.56 -16.67
C ALA A 111 -54.34 -37.95 -16.29
N LEU A 112 -55.15 -36.99 -15.81
CA LEU A 112 -56.55 -37.20 -15.42
C LEU A 112 -57.53 -36.89 -16.56
N ASP A 113 -57.09 -36.23 -17.64
CA ASP A 113 -57.93 -35.88 -18.77
C ASP A 113 -58.10 -37.08 -19.72
N PRO A 114 -59.30 -37.68 -19.82
CA PRO A 114 -59.56 -38.79 -20.74
C PRO A 114 -59.54 -38.37 -22.23
N ALA A 115 -59.48 -37.06 -22.53
CA ALA A 115 -59.31 -36.53 -23.88
C ALA A 115 -57.83 -36.29 -24.26
N SER A 116 -56.88 -36.50 -23.33
CA SER A 116 -55.46 -36.31 -23.61
C SER A 116 -54.98 -37.30 -24.69
N PRO A 117 -54.27 -36.82 -25.75
CA PRO A 117 -53.74 -37.71 -26.77
C PRO A 117 -52.80 -38.73 -26.12
N ALA A 118 -53.10 -40.02 -26.28
CA ALA A 118 -52.15 -41.08 -25.94
C ALA A 118 -50.80 -40.74 -26.59
N PRO A 119 -49.66 -41.00 -25.93
CA PRO A 119 -48.35 -40.76 -26.51
C PRO A 119 -48.20 -41.66 -27.74
N GLN A 120 -48.60 -41.15 -28.90
CA GLN A 120 -48.41 -41.83 -30.17
C GLN A 120 -46.91 -41.94 -30.34
N GLY A 121 -46.47 -43.19 -30.44
CA GLY A 121 -45.08 -43.58 -30.41
C GLY A 121 -44.25 -42.64 -31.25
N ARG A 122 -43.10 -42.26 -30.68
CA ARG A 122 -41.91 -41.79 -31.38
C ARG A 122 -41.45 -42.89 -32.35
N GLY A 123 -42.25 -43.12 -33.38
CA GLY A 123 -42.02 -44.03 -34.48
C GLY A 123 -41.45 -43.22 -35.63
N ALA A 124 -40.20 -43.54 -35.96
CA ALA A 124 -39.72 -43.66 -37.32
C ALA A 124 -40.26 -42.64 -38.35
N ALA A 125 -39.53 -41.54 -38.49
CA ALA A 125 -39.35 -40.89 -39.80
C ALA A 125 -37.86 -40.54 -39.89
N THR A 126 -37.02 -41.47 -40.37
CA THR A 126 -36.59 -41.50 -41.78
C THR A 126 -36.23 -40.11 -42.28
N ASN A 127 -34.99 -39.71 -42.09
CA ASN A 127 -34.29 -38.81 -43.01
C ASN A 127 -32.90 -39.43 -43.24
N ASP A 128 -32.95 -40.55 -43.95
CA ASP A 128 -31.88 -40.91 -44.87
C ASP A 128 -32.08 -40.09 -46.15
N GLU A 129 -30.97 -39.78 -46.83
CA GLU A 129 -30.89 -39.18 -48.16
C GLU A 129 -31.08 -37.65 -48.31
N THR A 130 -29.98 -36.88 -48.26
CA THR A 130 -29.44 -36.16 -49.45
C THR A 130 -27.98 -35.73 -49.22
N ARG A 131 -27.09 -36.59 -49.72
CA ARG A 131 -25.77 -36.41 -50.38
C ARG A 131 -24.76 -35.28 -50.02
N PRO A 132 -23.46 -35.54 -50.28
CA PRO A 132 -22.29 -34.81 -49.80
C PRO A 132 -21.80 -33.70 -50.76
N GLY A 133 -21.15 -32.69 -50.20
CA GLY A 133 -20.27 -31.74 -50.89
C GLY A 133 -19.42 -31.03 -49.84
N ALA A 134 -18.15 -31.38 -49.66
CA ALA A 134 -17.02 -30.88 -50.44
C ALA A 134 -16.69 -29.41 -50.18
N GLY A 135 -15.54 -29.17 -49.54
CA GLY A 135 -14.82 -27.89 -49.48
C GLY A 135 -15.36 -26.92 -48.42
N SER A 136 -14.55 -26.11 -47.73
CA SER A 136 -13.21 -25.64 -48.05
C SER A 136 -12.63 -24.96 -46.80
N ARG A 137 -11.33 -25.18 -46.58
CA ARG A 137 -10.32 -24.26 -46.02
C ARG A 137 -10.59 -23.55 -44.69
#